data_AF-A0A4P6P658-F1
#
_entry.id   AF-A0A4P6P658-F1
#
_cell.length_a   1.000
_cell.length_b   1.000
_cell.length_c   1.000
_cell.angle_alpha   90.00
_cell.angle_beta   90.00
_cell.angle_gamma   90.00
#
_symmetry.space_group_name_H-M   'P 1'
#
loop_
_entity.id
_entity.type
_entity.pdbx_description
1 polymer ?
#
loop_
_entity_poly.entity_id
_entity_poly.type
_entity_poly.pdbx_seq_one_letter_code
_entity_poly.pdbx_strand_id
1 'polypeptide(L)'
;MDISAIQNLGIGGNLIALIFLVINIIIHFMFAFGVYKYAKDGEVNGKQTWMVTPLIWGVSTVFLGPFFAAVYWLIHHSNLGSFSEFDLNKLRQRRNNDS
;
A
#
# COMPACT_ATOMS: atom_id res chain seq x y z
N MET A 1 40.26 15.78 -27.46
CA MET A 1 38.92 15.60 -26.84
C MET A 1 39.09 15.93 -25.38
N ASP A 2 38.39 16.96 -24.91
CA ASP A 2 38.45 17.40 -23.51
C ASP A 2 37.69 16.39 -22.62
N ILE A 3 38.40 15.80 -21.65
CA ILE A 3 37.89 14.76 -20.75
C ILE A 3 36.92 15.36 -19.71
N SER A 4 37.01 16.67 -19.47
CA SER A 4 36.14 17.37 -18.51
C SER A 4 34.66 17.41 -18.95
N ALA A 5 34.40 17.44 -20.26
CA ALA A 5 33.05 17.40 -20.82
C ALA A 5 32.36 16.04 -20.59
N ILE A 6 33.11 14.94 -20.61
CA ILE A 6 32.62 13.58 -20.38
C ILE A 6 32.34 13.36 -18.87
N GLN A 7 33.18 13.93 -17.99
CA GLN A 7 32.93 13.88 -16.54
C GLN A 7 31.69 14.68 -16.14
N ASN A 8 31.44 15.86 -16.71
CA ASN A 8 30.26 16.66 -16.39
C ASN A 8 28.93 16.01 -16.84
N LEU A 9 28.92 15.31 -17.97
CA LEU A 9 27.77 14.51 -18.42
C LEU A 9 27.48 13.34 -17.47
N GLY A 10 28.52 12.71 -16.91
CA GLY A 10 28.38 11.66 -15.89
C GLY A 10 27.95 12.19 -14.52
N ILE A 11 28.51 13.32 -14.07
CA ILE A 11 28.24 13.87 -12.74
C ILE A 11 26.80 14.43 -12.63
N GLY A 12 26.31 15.12 -13.67
CA GLY A 12 24.93 15.65 -13.70
C GLY A 12 23.87 14.54 -13.68
N GLY A 13 24.06 13.48 -14.47
CA GLY A 13 23.18 12.31 -14.48
C GLY A 13 23.21 11.53 -13.16
N ASN A 14 24.39 11.40 -12.55
CA ASN A 14 24.57 10.69 -11.28
C ASN A 14 23.91 11.40 -10.10
N LEU A 15 23.95 12.73 -10.02
CA LEU A 15 23.29 13.48 -8.94
C LEU A 15 21.76 13.33 -9.02
N ILE A 16 21.19 13.45 -10.21
CA ILE A 16 19.75 13.30 -10.41
C ILE A 16 19.31 11.86 -10.08
N ALA A 17 20.05 10.86 -10.54
CA ALA A 17 19.80 9.46 -10.20
C ALA A 17 19.87 9.19 -8.68
N LEU A 18 20.84 9.78 -7.97
CA LEU A 18 20.94 9.68 -6.51
C LEU A 18 19.75 10.34 -5.80
N ILE A 19 19.30 11.51 -6.25
CA ILE A 19 18.11 12.17 -5.69
C ILE A 19 16.87 11.28 -5.89
N PHE A 20 16.67 10.73 -7.08
CA PHE A 20 15.58 9.81 -7.35
C PHE A 20 15.66 8.55 -6.50
N LEU A 21 16.86 7.97 -6.33
CA LEU A 21 17.08 6.81 -5.47
C LEU A 21 16.68 7.11 -4.01
N VAL A 22 17.14 8.24 -3.46
CA VAL A 22 16.83 8.64 -2.08
C VAL A 22 15.34 8.86 -1.89
N ILE A 23 14.69 9.58 -2.81
CA ILE A 23 13.23 9.79 -2.76
C ILE A 23 12.50 8.45 -2.83
N ASN A 24 12.92 7.56 -3.74
CA ASN A 24 12.30 6.26 -3.92
C ASN A 24 12.41 5.40 -2.64
N ILE A 25 13.59 5.38 -2.00
CA ILE A 25 13.81 4.71 -0.72
C ILE A 25 12.91 5.28 0.37
N ILE A 26 12.84 6.62 0.50
CA ILE A 26 11.98 7.28 1.49
C ILE A 26 10.51 6.87 1.28
N ILE A 27 10.02 6.89 0.04
CA ILE A 27 8.67 6.48 -0.30
C ILE A 27 8.43 5.01 0.11
N HIS A 28 9.37 4.11 -0.17
CA HIS A 28 9.24 2.70 0.24
C HIS A 28 9.09 2.55 1.76
N PHE A 29 9.93 3.23 2.54
CA PHE A 29 9.84 3.19 4.00
C PHE A 29 8.56 3.82 4.54
N MET A 30 8.08 4.92 3.95
CA MET A 30 6.79 5.53 4.32
C MET A 30 5.63 4.58 4.10
N PHE A 31 5.57 3.90 2.95
CA PHE A 31 4.53 2.92 2.67
C PHE A 31 4.64 1.69 3.57
N ALA A 32 5.84 1.17 3.79
CA ALA A 32 6.07 0.03 4.68
C ALA A 32 5.63 0.32 6.12
N PHE A 33 5.94 1.51 6.63
CA PHE A 33 5.51 1.94 7.95
C PHE A 33 3.99 2.11 8.04
N GLY A 34 3.38 2.70 7.00
CA GLY A 34 1.92 2.83 6.91
C GLY A 34 1.23 1.46 6.97
N VAL A 35 1.66 0.53 6.11
CA VAL A 35 1.14 -0.84 6.08
C VAL A 35 1.31 -1.52 7.44
N TYR A 36 2.51 -1.46 8.04
CA TYR A 36 2.78 -2.06 9.33
C TYR A 36 1.89 -1.49 10.44
N LYS A 37 1.76 -0.16 10.52
CA LYS A 37 0.94 0.52 11.52
C LYS A 37 -0.52 0.14 11.39
N TYR A 38 -1.10 0.23 10.19
CA TYR A 38 -2.50 -0.12 9.95
C TYR A 38 -2.78 -1.60 10.17
N ALA A 39 -1.85 -2.48 9.78
CA ALA A 39 -1.98 -3.91 10.01
C ALA A 39 -1.94 -4.22 11.51
N LYS A 40 -1.04 -3.60 12.28
CA LYS A 40 -0.96 -3.77 13.73
C LYS A 40 -2.19 -3.22 14.44
N ASP A 41 -2.63 -2.02 14.07
CA ASP A 41 -3.84 -1.42 14.64
C ASP A 41 -5.08 -2.25 14.28
N GLY A 42 -5.14 -2.84 13.08
CA GLY A 42 -6.18 -3.78 12.65
C GLY A 42 -6.19 -5.07 13.48
N GLU A 43 -5.03 -5.67 13.72
CA GLU A 43 -4.87 -6.87 14.55
C GLU A 43 -5.37 -6.62 15.98
N VAL A 44 -5.05 -5.46 16.56
CA VAL A 44 -5.53 -5.04 17.90
C VAL A 44 -7.04 -4.79 17.92
N ASN A 45 -7.62 -4.28 16.84
CA ASN A 45 -9.05 -3.95 16.73
C ASN A 45 -9.91 -5.10 16.16
N GLY A 46 -9.39 -6.33 16.10
CA GLY A 46 -10.12 -7.52 15.63
C GLY A 46 -10.25 -7.65 14.10
N LYS A 47 -9.68 -6.74 13.32
CA LYS A 47 -9.51 -6.86 11.86
C LYS A 47 -8.17 -7.56 11.58
N GLN A 48 -8.13 -8.87 11.81
CA GLN A 48 -6.90 -9.65 11.64
C GLN A 48 -6.40 -9.63 10.18
N THR A 49 -5.08 -9.57 10.03
CA THR A 49 -4.41 -9.81 8.75
C THR A 49 -4.55 -11.29 8.38
N TRP A 50 -5.40 -11.59 7.39
CA TRP A 50 -5.86 -12.95 7.09
C TRP A 50 -4.76 -13.91 6.56
N MET A 51 -3.66 -13.37 6.00
CA MET A 51 -2.62 -14.18 5.33
C MET A 51 -1.27 -14.18 6.04
N VAL A 52 -0.79 -13.03 6.48
CA VAL A 52 0.56 -12.87 7.05
C VAL A 52 0.56 -11.78 8.10
N THR A 53 1.46 -11.86 9.08
CA THR A 53 1.55 -10.89 10.19
C THR A 53 1.84 -9.46 9.70
N PRO A 54 1.49 -8.42 10.48
CA PRO A 54 1.80 -7.03 10.13
C PRO A 54 3.27 -6.79 9.75
N LEU A 55 4.18 -7.48 10.44
CA LEU A 55 5.61 -7.42 10.18
C LEU A 55 5.94 -7.90 8.76
N ILE A 56 5.40 -9.04 8.33
CA ILE A 56 5.66 -9.59 6.99
C ILE A 56 5.10 -8.66 5.92
N TRP A 57 3.93 -8.04 6.14
CA TRP A 57 3.37 -7.03 5.25
C TRP A 57 4.26 -5.79 5.12
N GLY A 58 4.76 -5.26 6.23
CA GLY A 58 5.68 -4.13 6.24
C GLY A 58 7.00 -4.45 5.52
N VAL A 59 7.62 -5.59 5.85
CA VAL A 59 8.88 -6.02 5.24
C VAL A 59 8.71 -6.26 3.73
N SER A 60 7.64 -6.94 3.32
CA SER A 60 7.35 -7.17 1.90
C SER A 60 7.20 -5.86 1.12
N THR A 61 6.66 -4.81 1.75
CA THR A 61 6.54 -3.47 1.15
C THR A 61 7.89 -2.78 0.96
N VAL A 62 8.89 -3.06 1.82
CA VAL A 62 10.26 -2.54 1.60
C VAL A 62 10.90 -3.19 0.37
N PHE A 63 10.66 -4.48 0.14
CA PHE A 63 11.25 -5.22 -0.98
C PHE A 63 10.51 -5.06 -2.30
N LEU A 64 9.18 -5.11 -2.28
CA LEU A 64 8.31 -5.05 -3.46
C LEU A 64 7.76 -3.64 -3.73
N GLY A 65 7.93 -2.73 -2.78
CA GLY A 65 7.61 -1.32 -2.90
C GLY A 65 6.15 -0.95 -2.71
N PRO A 66 5.79 0.30 -3.07
CA PRO A 66 4.44 0.85 -2.92
C PRO A 66 3.36 0.02 -3.61
N PHE A 67 3.72 -0.73 -4.65
CA PHE A 67 2.82 -1.67 -5.30
C PHE A 67 2.26 -2.70 -4.31
N PHE A 68 3.11 -3.26 -3.45
CA PHE A 68 2.68 -4.25 -2.47
C PHE A 68 1.87 -3.63 -1.33
N ALA A 69 2.12 -2.36 -0.99
CA ALA A 69 1.23 -1.60 -0.12
C ALA A 69 -0.18 -1.46 -0.72
N ALA A 70 -0.29 -1.19 -2.03
CA ALA A 70 -1.59 -1.12 -2.69
C ALA A 70 -2.34 -2.47 -2.61
N VAL A 71 -1.64 -3.60 -2.74
CA VAL A 71 -2.22 -4.94 -2.54
C VAL A 71 -2.74 -5.12 -1.12
N TYR A 72 -1.96 -4.74 -0.10
CA TYR A 72 -2.42 -4.75 1.30
C TYR A 72 -3.73 -3.97 1.46
N TRP A 73 -3.79 -2.75 0.91
CA TRP A 73 -4.97 -1.89 0.97
C TRP A 73 -6.17 -2.51 0.24
N LEU A 74 -5.95 -3.07 -0.94
CA LEU A 74 -6.99 -3.71 -1.72
C LEU A 74 -7.60 -4.89 -0.94
N ILE A 75 -6.79 -5.71 -0.28
CA ILE A 75 -7.30 -6.88 0.44
C ILE A 75 -8.03 -6.48 1.73
N HIS A 76 -7.48 -5.53 2.50
CA HIS A 76 -7.96 -5.24 3.85
C HIS A 76 -8.99 -4.09 3.93
N HIS A 77 -9.02 -3.21 2.93
CA HIS A 77 -9.87 -2.02 2.94
C HIS A 77 -10.86 -1.94 1.77
N SER A 78 -10.81 -2.85 0.79
CA SER A 78 -11.85 -2.89 -0.24
C SER A 78 -13.14 -3.39 0.35
N ASN A 79 -14.11 -2.49 0.47
CA ASN A 79 -15.45 -2.77 0.99
C ASN A 79 -16.34 -3.49 -0.04
N LEU A 80 -15.81 -4.52 -0.72
CA LEU A 80 -16.54 -5.26 -1.75
C LEU A 80 -17.72 -6.07 -1.17
N GLY A 81 -17.77 -6.29 0.15
CA GLY A 81 -18.86 -6.98 0.85
C GLY A 81 -20.03 -6.09 1.31
N SER A 82 -19.83 -4.77 1.47
CA SER A 82 -20.92 -3.89 1.95
C SER A 82 -22.03 -3.69 0.93
N PHE A 83 -21.74 -3.88 -0.36
CA PHE A 83 -22.78 -3.80 -1.39
C PHE A 83 -23.84 -4.90 -1.19
N SER A 84 -23.42 -6.14 -0.88
CA SER A 84 -24.36 -7.25 -0.71
C SER A 84 -25.24 -7.15 0.53
N GLU A 85 -24.71 -6.64 1.65
CA GLU A 85 -25.51 -6.51 2.89
C GLU A 85 -26.56 -5.40 2.78
N PHE A 86 -26.22 -4.30 2.10
CA PHE A 86 -27.17 -3.22 1.82
C PHE A 86 -28.34 -3.71 0.96
N ASP A 87 -28.06 -4.45 -0.12
CA ASP A 87 -29.11 -4.98 -1.00
C ASP A 87 -29.99 -6.03 -0.30
N LEU A 88 -29.41 -6.92 0.48
CA LEU A 88 -30.17 -7.93 1.24
C LEU A 88 -31.10 -7.29 2.29
N ASN A 89 -30.64 -6.25 3.00
CA ASN A 89 -31.50 -5.54 3.95
C ASN A 89 -32.62 -4.79 3.24
N LYS A 90 -32.37 -4.22 2.05
CA LYS A 90 -33.39 -3.57 1.23
C LYS A 90 -34.47 -4.55 0.77
N LEU A 91 -34.07 -5.74 0.33
CA LEU A 91 -35.00 -6.80 -0.07
C LEU A 91 -35.81 -7.33 1.12
N ARG A 92 -35.17 -7.49 2.29
CA ARG A 92 -35.83 -7.90 3.53
C ARG A 92 -36.89 -6.88 3.98
N GLN A 93 -36.58 -5.59 3.89
CA GLN A 93 -37.53 -4.52 4.21
C GLN A 93 -38.72 -4.50 3.24
N ARG A 94 -38.49 -4.64 1.93
CA ARG A 94 -39.59 -4.70 0.95
C ARG A 94 -40.54 -5.86 1.23
N ARG A 95 -40.00 -7.07 1.42
CA ARG A 95 -40.81 -8.25 1.74
C ARG A 95 -41.71 -8.04 2.97
N ASN A 96 -41.19 -7.39 4.01
CA ASN A 96 -41.96 -7.15 5.24
C ASN A 96 -43.02 -6.05 5.11
N ASN A 97 -42.94 -5.18 4.09
CA ASN A 97 -43.95 -4.14 3.84
C ASN A 97 -45.09 -4.62 2.92
N ASP A 98 -44.88 -5.74 2.22
CA ASP A 98 -45.85 -6.34 1.29
C ASP A 98 -46.67 -7.49 1.93
N SER A 99 -46.51 -7.72 3.25
CA SER A 99 -47.28 -8.71 4.04
C SER A 99 -48.14 -8.04 5.10
#